data_AF-Q928X3-F1
#
_entry.id   AF-Q928X3-F1
#
_cell.length_a   1.000
_cell.length_b   1.000
_cell.length_c   1.000
_cell.angle_alpha   90.00
_cell.angle_beta   90.00
_cell.angle_gamma   90.00
#
_symmetry.space_group_name_H-M   'P 1'
#
loop_
_entity.id
_entity.type
_entity.pdbx_description
1 polymer ?
#
loop_
_entity_poly.entity_id
_entity_poly.type
_entity_poly.pdbx_seq_one_letter_code
_entity_poly.pdbx_strand_id
1 'polypeptide(L)' 'MRKNWTDEEIRVLQNNYEYVDTEIIANFLNRSYHSIKNKAVRLGISKNSVWTEDEDIYLEYFVYETTTILAKLPNF' A
#
# COMPACT_ATOMS: atom_id res chain seq x y z
N MET A 1 -26.13 4.12 18.09
CA MET A 1 -24.92 4.88 18.50
C MET A 1 -23.76 4.43 17.64
N ARG A 2 -22.90 5.32 17.13
CA ARG A 2 -21.69 4.90 16.39
C ARG A 2 -20.67 4.34 17.41
N LYS A 3 -20.14 3.14 17.16
CA LYS A 3 -19.08 2.53 17.99
C LYS A 3 -17.82 3.39 17.88
N ASN A 4 -17.38 3.99 18.98
CA ASN A 4 -16.13 4.76 19.06
C ASN A 4 -14.93 3.89 18.68
N TRP A 5 -13.93 4.49 18.05
CA TRP A 5 -12.66 3.83 17.77
C TRP A 5 -11.79 3.82 19.02
N THR A 6 -11.26 2.66 19.39
CA THR A 6 -10.27 2.57 20.47
C THR A 6 -8.88 2.89 19.93
N ASP A 7 -7.96 3.28 20.80
CA ASP A 7 -6.57 3.53 20.42
C ASP A 7 -5.91 2.26 19.85
N GLU A 8 -6.30 1.08 20.34
CA GLU A 8 -5.83 -0.19 19.81
C GLU A 8 -6.31 -0.44 18.38
N GLU A 9 -7.60 -0.21 18.09
CA GLU A 9 -8.12 -0.33 16.72
C GLU A 9 -7.43 0.66 15.76
N ILE A 10 -7.09 1.87 16.25
CA ILE A 10 -6.36 2.88 15.47
C ILE A 10 -4.93 2.41 15.19
N ARG A 11 -4.22 1.88 16.20
CA ARG A 11 -2.87 1.31 16.02
C ARG A 11 -2.86 0.18 15.00
N VAL A 12 -3.85 -0.72 15.05
CA VAL A 12 -3.99 -1.80 14.08
C VAL A 12 -4.10 -1.24 12.66
N LEU A 13 -4.93 -0.21 12.45
CA LEU A 13 -5.03 0.44 11.14
C LEU A 13 -3.71 1.08 10.70
N GLN A 14 -3.07 1.87 11.56
CA GLN A 14 -1.83 2.57 11.20
C GLN A 14 -0.70 1.62 10.81
N ASN A 15 -0.59 0.48 11.50
CA ASN A 15 0.50 -0.46 11.29
C ASN A 15 0.24 -1.47 10.15
N ASN A 16 -1.03 -1.77 9.85
CA ASN A 16 -1.37 -2.90 8.97
C ASN A 16 -2.17 -2.50 7.74
N TYR A 17 -2.85 -1.34 7.72
CA TYR A 17 -3.76 -1.01 6.63
C TYR A 17 -3.06 -0.93 5.29
N GLU A 18 -1.78 -0.57 5.24
CA GLU A 18 -1.00 -0.54 4.02
C GLU A 18 -0.84 -1.92 3.37
N TYR A 19 -0.62 -2.98 4.16
CA TYR A 19 -0.17 -4.29 3.67
C TYR A 19 -1.22 -5.40 3.78
N VAL A 20 -2.15 -5.29 4.73
CA VAL A 20 -3.12 -6.35 5.05
C VAL A 20 -4.45 -6.07 4.37
N ASP A 21 -5.11 -7.07 3.80
CA ASP A 21 -6.41 -6.89 3.17
C ASP A 21 -7.46 -6.25 4.11
N THR A 22 -8.31 -5.39 3.55
CA THR A 22 -9.30 -4.62 4.33
C THR A 22 -10.34 -5.52 4.99
N GLU A 23 -10.75 -6.62 4.35
CA GLU A 23 -11.68 -7.60 4.91
C GLU A 23 -11.07 -8.36 6.09
N ILE A 24 -9.78 -8.68 6.02
CA ILE A 24 -9.07 -9.30 7.14
C ILE A 24 -9.08 -8.38 8.37
N ILE A 25 -8.76 -7.09 8.17
CA ILE A 25 -8.79 -6.09 9.26
C ILE A 25 -10.22 -5.92 9.80
N ALA A 26 -11.22 -5.90 8.91
CA ALA A 26 -12.63 -5.79 9.27
C ALA A 26 -13.08 -6.94 10.18
N ASN A 27 -12.74 -8.18 9.80
CA ASN A 27 -13.02 -9.37 10.58
C ASN A 27 -12.29 -9.34 11.94
N PHE A 28 -11.00 -8.98 11.95
CA PHE A 28 -10.19 -8.90 13.16
C PHE A 28 -10.73 -7.88 14.18
N LEU A 29 -11.14 -6.70 13.72
CA LEU A 29 -11.66 -5.64 14.58
C LEU A 29 -13.18 -5.73 14.85
N ASN A 30 -13.85 -6.73 14.27
CA ASN A 30 -15.30 -6.85 14.25
C ASN A 30 -15.98 -5.53 13.84
N ARG A 31 -15.57 -4.98 12.69
CA ARG A 31 -16.10 -3.76 12.08
C ARG A 31 -16.40 -4.02 10.61
N SER A 32 -17.34 -3.28 10.03
CA SER A 32 -17.62 -3.41 8.61
C SER A 32 -16.46 -2.89 7.76
N TYR A 33 -16.29 -3.49 6.57
CA TYR A 33 -15.35 -3.02 5.55
C TYR A 33 -15.42 -1.51 5.31
N HIS A 34 -16.64 -0.97 5.19
CA HIS A 34 -16.90 0.46 5.00
C HIS A 34 -16.45 1.30 6.21
N SER A 35 -16.61 0.78 7.44
CA SER A 35 -16.12 1.45 8.64
C SER A 35 -14.59 1.56 8.63
N ILE A 36 -13.88 0.49 8.25
CA ILE A 36 -12.42 0.49 8.12
C ILE A 36 -11.97 1.52 7.09
N LYS A 37 -12.51 1.48 5.86
CA LYS A 37 -12.17 2.44 4.80
C LYS A 37 -12.38 3.89 5.21
N ASN A 38 -13.56 4.20 5.78
CA ASN A 38 -13.87 5.55 6.22
C ASN A 38 -12.92 6.05 7.32
N LYS A 39 -12.47 5.15 8.21
CA LYS A 39 -11.49 5.51 9.23
C LYS A 39 -10.09 5.71 8.64
N ALA A 40 -9.67 4.85 7.71
CA ALA A 40 -8.40 4.99 7.02
C ALA A 40 -8.28 6.34 6.29
N VAL A 41 -9.33 6.73 5.56
CA VAL A 41 -9.41 8.06 4.92
C VAL A 41 -9.25 9.20 5.93
N ARG A 42 -9.93 9.11 7.08
CA ARG A 42 -9.83 10.13 8.15
C ARG A 42 -8.46 10.16 8.84
N LEU A 43 -7.73 9.04 8.83
CA LEU A 43 -6.38 8.93 9.36
C LEU A 43 -5.31 9.31 8.33
N GLY A 44 -5.67 9.48 7.05
CA GLY A 44 -4.72 9.77 5.97
C GLY A 44 -3.84 8.58 5.59
N ILE A 45 -4.30 7.34 5.83
CA ILE A 45 -3.56 6.11 5.47
C ILE A 45 -4.19 5.44 4.25
N SER A 46 -3.35 4.89 3.38
CA SER A 46 -3.73 4.23 2.12
C SER A 46 -3.18 2.81 2.07
N LYS A 47 -3.67 2.02 1.11
CA LYS A 47 -3.06 0.73 0.74
C LYS A 47 -1.74 0.99 0.03
N ASN A 48 -0.80 0.06 0.15
CA ASN A 48 0.31 0.01 -0.80
C ASN A 48 -0.30 -0.34 -2.17
N SER A 49 -0.01 0.46 -3.19
CA SER A 49 -0.34 0.06 -4.55
C SER A 49 0.62 -1.09 -4.88
N VAL A 50 0.10 -2.31 -4.99
CA VAL A 50 0.88 -3.40 -5.58
C VAL A 50 1.28 -2.90 -6.96
N TRP A 51 2.59 -2.86 -7.23
CA TRP A 51 3.11 -2.48 -8.53
C TRP A 51 2.36 -3.29 -9.59
N THR A 52 1.67 -2.63 -10.50
CA THR A 52 0.93 -3.34 -11.55
C THR A 52 1.92 -3.95 -12.54
N GLU A 53 1.52 -4.98 -13.29
CA GLU A 53 2.33 -5.55 -14.37
C GLU A 53 2.76 -4.45 -15.37
N ASP A 54 1.95 -3.41 -15.55
CA ASP A 54 2.30 -2.22 -16.34
C ASP A 54 3.47 -1.42 -15.74
N GLU A 55 3.55 -1.31 -14.41
CA GLU A 55 4.66 -0.63 -13.75
C GLU A 55 5.93 -1.49 -13.75
N ASP A 56 5.82 -2.82 -13.71
CA ASP A 56 6.95 -3.74 -13.92
C ASP A 56 7.50 -3.63 -15.35
N ILE A 57 6.63 -3.56 -16.37
CA ILE A 57 7.04 -3.31 -17.77
C ILE A 57 7.75 -1.96 -17.89
N TYR A 58 7.24 -0.94 -17.20
CA TYR A 58 7.89 0.37 -17.16
C TYR A 58 9.30 0.25 -16.53
N LEU A 59 9.44 -0.45 -15.41
CA LEU A 59 10.75 -0.67 -14.79
C LEU A 59 11.71 -1.45 -15.71
N GLU A 60 11.24 -2.48 -16.42
CA GLU A 60 12.05 -3.25 -17.37
C GLU A 60 12.57 -2.36 -18.52
N TYR A 61 11.71 -1.49 -19.07
CA TYR A 61 12.11 -0.54 -20.10
C TYR A 61 13.21 0.42 -19.62
N PHE A 62 13.06 1.00 -18.43
CA PHE A 62 14.05 1.94 -17.89
C PHE A 62 15.37 1.26 -17.49
N VAL A 63 15.32 0.05 -16.94
CA VAL A 63 16.53 -0.73 -16.64
C VAL A 63 17.25 -1.12 -17.93
N TYR A 64 16.53 -1.51 -18.99
CA TYR A 64 17.15 -1.82 -20.27
C TYR A 64 17.84 -0.61 -20.90
N GLU A 65 17.17 0.54 -20.95
CA GLU A 65 17.74 1.79 -21.48
C GLU A 65 18.99 2.21 -20.67
N THR A 66 18.90 2.22 -19.34
CA THR A 66 20.03 2.62 -18.48
C THR A 66 21.19 1.64 -18.55
N THR A 67 20.96 0.33 -18.50
CA THR A 67 22.03 -0.68 -18.62
C THR A 67 22.67 -0.67 -20.01
N THR A 68 21.89 -0.45 -21.07
CA THR A 68 22.40 -0.32 -22.44
C THR A 68 23.26 0.94 -22.61
N ILE A 69 22.85 2.06 -22.01
CA ILE A 69 23.62 3.31 -22.03
C ILE A 69 24.91 3.17 -21.21
N LEU A 70 24.83 2.59 -20.00
CA LEU A 70 25.98 2.38 -19.13
C LEU A 70 27.00 1.40 -19.73
N ALA A 71 26.55 0.35 -20.41
CA ALA A 71 27.43 -0.61 -21.08
C ALA A 71 28.18 -0.03 -22.29
N LYS A 72 27.70 1.09 -22.84
CA LYS A 72 28.36 1.82 -23.94
C LYS A 72 29.32 2.90 -23.45
N LEU A 73 29.36 3.19 -22.15
CA LEU A 73 30.35 4.10 -21.59
C LEU A 73 31.69 3.37 -21.48
N PRO A 74 32.80 3.93 -21.99
CA PRO A 74 34.12 3.38 -21.72
C PRO A 74 34.36 3.43 -20.21
N ASN A 75 34.79 2.30 -19.64
CA ASN A 75 35.31 2.27 -18.27
C ASN A 75 36.48 3.27 -18.20
N PHE A 76 36.30 4.38 -17.48
CA PHE A 76 37.39 5.30 -17.15
C PHE A 76 38.34 4.67 -16.13
#